data_AF-B0FTN8-F1
#
_entry.id   AF-B0FTN8-F1
#
_cell.length_a   1.000
_cell.length_b   1.000
_cell.length_c   1.000
_cell.angle_alpha   90.00
_cell.angle_beta   90.00
_cell.angle_gamma   90.00
#
_symmetry.space_group_name_H-M   'P 1'
#
loop_
_entity.id
_entity.type
_entity.pdbx_description
1 polymer ?
#
loop_
_entity_poly.entity_id
_entity_poly.type
_entity_poly.pdbx_seq_one_letter_code
_entity_poly.pdbx_strand_id
1 'polypeptide(L)'
;LRVGFYGDYVFDRVLKTDVSKQFSMGAAPTSAANPSSPADSVSKADRPNPAYGKHMHDAEWFTNAGYIALNIWDRFDIFCSLGATSGYFKGNSASFNLIGLIGISGTDLNNKLPNASISNGVVELYTDTTFSWSVGARGALWECGCATLGAEFQYAQSKPRVQELNVLSNVAQFTVHKPKGYVNQELPLPISAGTATDSNEKLKNATINYHEWQVGAALSYRLNMLIPYIGVQWSRASFDADTIQIAEPKLASPIFNLTTWNPTLLGQATSVDGVNKFADALQ
;
A
#
# COMPACT_ATOMS: atom_id res chain seq x y z
N LEU A 1 27.28 8.43 27.91
CA LEU A 1 25.87 8.22 27.53
C LEU A 1 25.30 9.55 27.05
N ARG A 2 24.69 9.61 25.86
CA ARG A 2 23.96 10.78 25.37
C ARG A 2 22.50 10.38 25.12
N VAL A 3 21.56 11.26 25.48
CA VAL A 3 20.12 11.04 25.34
C VAL A 3 19.51 12.28 24.70
N GLY A 4 18.54 12.09 23.81
CA GLY A 4 17.81 13.18 23.16
C GLY A 4 16.49 12.71 22.55
N PHE A 5 15.79 13.64 21.90
CA PHE A 5 14.61 13.35 21.10
C PHE A 5 14.87 13.77 19.66
N TYR A 6 14.31 13.01 18.72
CA TYR A 6 14.40 13.26 17.30
C TYR A 6 13.04 13.02 16.66
N GLY A 7 12.61 13.96 15.82
CA GLY A 7 11.43 13.81 14.97
C GLY A 7 11.87 13.97 13.52
N ASP A 8 11.45 13.06 12.67
CA ASP A 8 11.60 13.15 11.23
C ASP A 8 10.24 13.18 10.56
N TYR A 9 10.16 13.97 9.49
CA TYR A 9 9.03 13.99 8.61
C TYR A 9 9.48 13.92 7.16
N VAL A 10 9.15 12.82 6.50
CA VAL A 10 9.51 12.59 5.10
C VAL A 10 8.27 12.61 4.22
N PHE A 11 8.27 13.49 3.23
CA PHE A 11 7.21 13.69 2.25
C PHE A 11 7.72 13.37 0.83
N ASP A 12 6.80 13.22 -0.14
CA ASP A 12 7.09 13.01 -1.57
C ASP A 12 7.98 11.78 -1.88
N ARG A 13 7.87 10.69 -1.11
CA ARG A 13 8.56 9.44 -1.48
C ARG A 13 7.86 8.78 -2.67
N VAL A 14 8.54 8.74 -3.81
CA VAL A 14 8.07 7.95 -4.97
C VAL A 14 8.42 6.47 -4.75
N LEU A 15 7.41 5.67 -4.39
CA LEU A 15 7.58 4.24 -4.19
C LEU A 15 7.38 3.47 -5.49
N LYS A 16 8.31 2.59 -5.84
CA LYS A 16 8.13 1.63 -6.94
C LYS A 16 7.48 0.37 -6.41
N THR A 17 6.42 -0.08 -7.07
CA THR A 17 5.75 -1.35 -6.74
C THR A 17 6.63 -2.53 -7.13
N ASP A 18 6.85 -3.45 -6.19
CA ASP A 18 7.54 -4.71 -6.44
C ASP A 18 6.52 -5.86 -6.49
N VAL A 19 6.12 -6.22 -7.71
CA VAL A 19 5.14 -7.27 -7.97
C VAL A 19 5.59 -8.10 -9.17
N SER A 20 5.04 -9.30 -9.34
CA SER A 20 5.29 -10.12 -10.54
C SER A 20 4.73 -9.45 -11.81
N LYS A 21 5.40 -9.67 -12.94
CA LYS A 21 4.97 -9.13 -14.26
C LYS A 21 3.61 -9.67 -14.69
N GLN A 22 3.28 -10.88 -14.27
CA GLN A 22 2.01 -11.53 -14.53
C GLN A 22 1.33 -11.91 -13.21
N PHE A 23 0.01 -11.95 -13.23
CA PHE A 23 -0.83 -12.45 -12.15
C PHE A 23 -2.00 -13.25 -12.75
N SER A 24 -2.47 -14.25 -12.01
CA SER A 24 -3.54 -15.14 -12.48
C SER A 24 -4.90 -14.62 -12.00
N MET A 25 -5.81 -14.39 -12.93
CA MET A 25 -7.17 -13.93 -12.66
C MET A 25 -8.15 -14.51 -13.70
N GLY A 26 -9.41 -14.15 -13.67
CA GLY A 26 -10.40 -14.54 -14.68
C GLY A 26 -10.09 -13.95 -16.07
N ALA A 27 -10.55 -14.66 -17.11
CA ALA A 27 -10.43 -14.18 -18.49
C ALA A 27 -11.10 -12.81 -18.67
N ALA A 28 -10.42 -11.88 -19.35
CA ALA A 28 -10.95 -10.54 -19.59
C ALA A 28 -12.31 -10.59 -20.31
N PRO A 29 -13.28 -9.72 -19.97
CA PRO A 29 -14.43 -9.49 -20.82
C PRO A 29 -13.94 -9.03 -22.19
N THR A 30 -14.23 -9.80 -23.25
CA THR A 30 -13.90 -9.42 -24.63
C THR A 30 -15.16 -9.58 -25.48
N SER A 31 -15.29 -8.75 -26.51
CA SER A 31 -16.38 -8.85 -27.50
C SER A 31 -16.30 -10.09 -28.39
N ALA A 32 -15.20 -10.85 -28.33
CA ALA A 32 -14.96 -12.05 -29.13
C ALA A 32 -15.65 -13.30 -28.56
N ALA A 33 -16.03 -13.30 -27.27
CA ALA A 33 -16.99 -14.25 -26.74
C ALA A 33 -18.38 -13.74 -27.15
N ASN A 34 -19.11 -14.57 -27.92
CA ASN A 34 -20.46 -14.35 -28.43
C ASN A 34 -21.22 -13.26 -27.63
N PRO A 35 -21.62 -12.11 -28.23
CA PRO A 35 -22.14 -10.94 -27.49
C PRO A 35 -23.37 -11.22 -26.63
N SER A 36 -23.98 -12.41 -26.78
CA SER A 36 -25.12 -12.93 -26.03
C SER A 36 -24.76 -13.92 -24.91
N SER A 37 -23.47 -14.20 -24.66
CA SER A 37 -23.00 -15.19 -23.68
C SER A 37 -21.79 -14.64 -22.90
N PRO A 38 -22.03 -13.87 -21.82
CA PRO A 38 -20.96 -13.39 -20.97
C PRO A 38 -20.12 -14.55 -20.40
N ALA A 39 -18.83 -14.32 -20.16
CA ALA A 39 -17.94 -15.38 -19.67
C ALA A 39 -18.24 -15.72 -18.21
N ASP A 40 -18.25 -17.03 -17.89
CA ASP A 40 -18.56 -17.55 -16.56
C ASP A 40 -17.40 -17.42 -15.54
N SER A 41 -16.30 -16.76 -15.93
CA SER A 41 -15.10 -16.43 -15.14
C SER A 41 -14.60 -17.47 -14.12
N VAL A 42 -14.69 -18.76 -14.44
CA VAL A 42 -14.22 -19.87 -13.56
C VAL A 42 -12.80 -20.34 -13.87
N SER A 43 -12.28 -20.03 -15.06
CA SER A 43 -10.92 -20.41 -15.45
C SER A 43 -9.90 -19.32 -15.15
N LYS A 44 -8.77 -19.73 -14.56
CA LYS A 44 -7.61 -18.85 -14.37
C LYS A 44 -6.94 -18.59 -15.73
N ALA A 45 -6.55 -17.34 -15.95
CA ALA A 45 -5.77 -16.88 -17.08
C ALA A 45 -4.67 -15.96 -16.57
N ASP A 46 -3.44 -16.16 -17.05
CA ASP A 46 -2.32 -15.30 -16.71
C ASP A 46 -2.39 -13.99 -17.49
N ARG A 47 -2.30 -12.87 -16.77
CA ARG A 47 -2.48 -11.53 -17.33
C ARG A 47 -1.36 -10.59 -16.90
N PRO A 48 -1.04 -9.56 -17.69
CA PRO A 48 -0.10 -8.52 -17.28
C PRO A 48 -0.60 -7.86 -15.99
N ASN A 49 0.25 -7.82 -14.96
CA ASN A 49 -0.10 -7.18 -13.70
C ASN A 49 -0.13 -5.66 -13.87
N PRO A 50 -1.27 -4.97 -13.64
CA PRO A 50 -1.37 -3.53 -13.82
C PRO A 50 -0.45 -2.75 -12.88
N ALA A 51 -0.11 -3.31 -11.72
CA ALA A 51 0.82 -2.72 -10.78
C ALA A 51 2.29 -2.86 -11.24
N TYR A 52 2.63 -3.78 -12.15
CA TYR A 52 4.02 -4.03 -12.51
C TYR A 52 4.70 -2.77 -13.11
N GLY A 53 5.81 -2.35 -12.50
CA GLY A 53 6.56 -1.18 -12.93
C GLY A 53 5.83 0.16 -12.71
N LYS A 54 4.79 0.19 -11.87
CA LYS A 54 4.12 1.42 -11.48
C LYS A 54 4.80 2.07 -10.27
N HIS A 55 4.41 3.32 -10.05
CA HIS A 55 4.83 4.09 -8.90
C HIS A 55 3.60 4.49 -8.08
N MET A 56 3.76 4.54 -6.76
CA MET A 56 2.83 5.24 -5.89
C MET A 56 3.18 6.73 -5.96
N HIS A 57 2.15 7.58 -6.02
CA HIS A 57 2.32 9.00 -6.32
C HIS A 57 2.87 9.75 -5.12
N ASP A 58 2.41 9.40 -3.93
CA ASP A 58 2.81 10.04 -2.70
C ASP A 58 2.86 9.01 -1.57
N ALA A 59 3.88 9.15 -0.74
CA ALA A 59 4.06 8.39 0.47
C ALA A 59 4.72 9.29 1.51
N GLU A 60 4.00 9.52 2.59
CA GLU A 60 4.46 10.29 3.74
C GLU A 60 4.76 9.33 4.89
N TRP A 61 5.87 9.57 5.58
CA TRP A 61 6.28 8.76 6.72
C TRP A 61 6.73 9.66 7.86
N PHE A 62 6.09 9.48 9.01
CA PHE A 62 6.32 10.24 10.21
C PHE A 62 7.03 9.36 11.22
N THR A 63 8.13 9.83 11.81
CA THR A 63 8.82 9.14 12.90
C THR A 63 9.06 10.11 14.05
N ASN A 64 8.63 9.75 15.26
CA ASN A 64 8.97 10.47 16.48
C ASN A 64 9.63 9.50 17.46
N ALA A 65 10.90 9.71 17.79
CA ALA A 65 11.68 8.78 18.58
C ALA A 65 12.60 9.46 19.61
N GLY A 66 12.74 8.82 20.76
CA GLY A 66 13.84 9.06 21.68
C GLY A 66 15.12 8.41 21.15
N TYR A 67 16.25 9.09 21.31
CA TYR A 67 17.58 8.67 20.89
C TYR A 67 18.45 8.41 22.11
N ILE A 68 19.15 7.27 22.12
CA ILE A 68 20.16 6.94 23.14
C ILE A 68 21.44 6.52 22.43
N ALA A 69 22.57 7.10 22.82
CA ALA A 69 23.88 6.75 22.30
C ALA A 69 24.90 6.42 23.38
N LEU A 70 25.62 5.34 23.13
CA LEU A 70 26.77 4.87 23.88
C LEU A 70 28.02 5.19 23.08
N ASN A 71 28.84 6.08 23.62
CA ASN A 71 30.16 6.37 23.08
C ASN A 71 31.13 5.28 23.55
N ILE A 72 31.81 4.66 22.60
CA ILE A 72 32.83 3.64 22.79
C ILE A 72 34.12 4.20 22.19
N TRP A 73 35.18 4.22 22.99
CA TRP A 73 36.52 4.64 22.55
C TRP A 73 36.60 6.07 21.97
N ASP A 74 35.78 7.00 22.46
CA ASP A 74 35.81 8.45 22.16
C ASP A 74 35.42 8.83 20.72
N ARG A 75 35.60 7.93 19.75
CA ARG A 75 35.41 8.16 18.30
C ARG A 75 34.32 7.33 17.64
N PHE A 76 33.72 6.40 18.37
CA PHE A 76 32.66 5.54 17.88
C PHE A 76 31.43 5.63 18.79
N ASP A 77 30.26 5.73 18.19
CA ASP A 77 28.99 5.74 18.90
C ASP A 77 28.10 4.63 18.36
N ILE A 78 27.59 3.79 19.25
CA ILE A 78 26.43 2.95 18.97
C ILE A 78 25.21 3.69 19.48
N PHE A 79 24.17 3.77 18.67
CA PHE A 79 22.93 4.40 19.05
C PHE A 79 21.72 3.53 18.73
N CYS A 80 20.67 3.73 19.50
CA CYS A 80 19.36 3.22 19.19
C CYS A 80 18.33 4.34 19.29
N SER A 81 17.27 4.23 18.51
CA SER A 81 16.09 5.05 18.68
C SER A 81 14.88 4.18 18.98
N LEU A 82 14.01 4.68 19.84
CA LEU A 82 12.76 4.05 20.23
C LEU A 82 11.67 5.10 20.14
N GLY A 83 10.61 4.80 19.41
CA GLY A 83 9.63 5.81 19.07
C GLY A 83 8.34 5.23 18.53
N ALA A 84 7.65 6.08 17.79
CA ALA A 84 6.48 5.69 17.04
C ALA A 84 6.54 6.21 15.60
N THR A 85 5.99 5.42 14.68
CA THR A 85 5.81 5.77 13.27
C THR A 85 4.36 5.69 12.85
N SER A 86 3.98 6.55 11.92
CA SER A 86 2.76 6.46 11.14
C SER A 86 3.04 6.85 9.69
N GLY A 87 2.18 6.45 8.78
CA GLY A 87 2.35 6.73 7.36
C GLY A 87 1.04 6.96 6.63
N TYR A 88 1.19 7.58 5.46
CA TYR A 88 0.13 7.82 4.50
C TYR A 88 0.63 7.42 3.11
N PHE A 89 -0.20 6.73 2.34
CA PHE A 89 0.12 6.32 0.97
C PHE A 89 -1.03 6.71 0.05
N LYS A 90 -0.68 7.29 -1.09
CA LYS A 90 -1.61 7.64 -2.16
C LYS A 90 -1.09 7.17 -3.50
N GLY A 91 -1.97 6.55 -4.27
CA GLY A 91 -1.59 6.03 -5.58
C GLY A 91 -2.78 5.82 -6.50
N ASN A 92 -2.47 5.62 -7.77
CA ASN A 92 -3.46 5.15 -8.73
C ASN A 92 -3.90 3.72 -8.35
N SER A 93 -5.17 3.39 -8.59
CA SER A 93 -5.74 2.07 -8.29
C SER A 93 -5.01 0.90 -8.97
N ALA A 94 -4.34 1.14 -10.10
CA ALA A 94 -3.45 0.17 -10.74
C ALA A 94 -2.25 -0.20 -9.85
N SER A 95 -1.65 0.76 -9.13
CA SER A 95 -0.50 0.52 -8.23
C SER A 95 -0.90 -0.32 -7.02
N PHE A 96 -2.17 -0.25 -6.61
CA PHE A 96 -2.76 -1.09 -5.55
C PHE A 96 -3.38 -2.40 -6.07
N ASN A 97 -3.28 -2.67 -7.39
CA ASN A 97 -3.88 -3.82 -8.05
C ASN A 97 -5.39 -3.98 -7.75
N LEU A 98 -6.15 -2.90 -7.92
CA LEU A 98 -7.62 -2.95 -7.77
C LEU A 98 -8.23 -3.80 -8.88
N ILE A 99 -8.93 -4.87 -8.49
CA ILE A 99 -9.54 -5.84 -9.39
C ILE A 99 -11.02 -6.02 -9.05
N GLY A 100 -11.82 -6.32 -10.07
CA GLY A 100 -13.26 -6.50 -9.95
C GLY A 100 -13.76 -7.66 -10.80
N LEU A 101 -14.97 -8.11 -10.46
CA LEU A 101 -15.73 -9.07 -11.25
C LEU A 101 -16.84 -8.33 -11.99
N ILE A 102 -16.78 -8.32 -13.32
CA ILE A 102 -17.63 -7.50 -14.18
C ILE A 102 -18.19 -8.36 -15.32
N GLY A 103 -19.49 -8.25 -15.60
CA GLY A 103 -20.10 -8.82 -16.81
C GLY A 103 -20.02 -10.34 -16.91
N ILE A 104 -20.44 -11.05 -15.86
CA ILE A 104 -20.48 -12.53 -15.83
C ILE A 104 -21.85 -13.08 -16.25
N SER A 105 -21.85 -14.33 -16.73
CA SER A 105 -23.07 -15.12 -16.88
C SER A 105 -23.26 -16.04 -15.67
N GLY A 106 -24.45 -16.62 -15.53
CA GLY A 106 -24.77 -17.57 -14.47
C GLY A 106 -25.70 -17.02 -13.39
N THR A 107 -26.06 -17.89 -12.45
CA THR A 107 -27.03 -17.62 -11.37
C THR A 107 -26.38 -17.45 -10.00
N ASP A 108 -25.08 -17.67 -9.87
CA ASP A 108 -24.32 -17.50 -8.63
C ASP A 108 -22.91 -16.92 -8.84
N LEU A 109 -22.31 -16.48 -7.74
CA LEU A 109 -20.95 -15.92 -7.69
C LEU A 109 -19.92 -16.92 -7.15
N ASN A 110 -20.28 -18.20 -7.03
CA ASN A 110 -19.39 -19.20 -6.46
C ASN A 110 -18.25 -19.51 -7.43
N ASN A 111 -17.02 -19.55 -6.89
CA ASN A 111 -15.81 -19.85 -7.65
C ASN A 111 -15.52 -18.90 -8.83
N LYS A 112 -16.14 -17.72 -8.86
CA LYS A 112 -15.93 -16.71 -9.92
C LYS A 112 -14.69 -15.88 -9.62
N LEU A 113 -13.72 -15.93 -10.52
CA LEU A 113 -12.48 -15.17 -10.44
C LEU A 113 -12.69 -13.74 -10.92
N PRO A 114 -12.14 -12.70 -10.24
CA PRO A 114 -12.12 -11.34 -10.76
C PRO A 114 -11.57 -11.30 -12.18
N ASN A 115 -12.21 -10.57 -13.09
CA ASN A 115 -11.89 -10.58 -14.53
C ASN A 115 -11.56 -9.18 -15.09
N ALA A 116 -11.65 -8.13 -14.29
CA ALA A 116 -11.31 -6.78 -14.69
C ALA A 116 -10.28 -6.17 -13.73
N SER A 117 -9.32 -5.44 -14.28
CA SER A 117 -8.42 -4.57 -13.53
C SER A 117 -8.93 -3.13 -13.64
N ILE A 118 -9.06 -2.44 -12.51
CA ILE A 118 -9.58 -1.07 -12.45
C ILE A 118 -8.39 -0.13 -12.26
N SER A 119 -7.98 0.56 -13.32
CA SER A 119 -6.83 1.50 -13.30
C SER A 119 -7.24 2.97 -13.21
N ASN A 120 -8.54 3.26 -13.27
CA ASN A 120 -9.07 4.62 -13.30
C ASN A 120 -9.65 4.97 -11.93
N GLY A 121 -8.76 5.05 -10.95
CA GLY A 121 -9.12 5.40 -9.58
C GLY A 121 -7.91 5.84 -8.78
N VAL A 122 -8.20 6.36 -7.59
CA VAL A 122 -7.26 6.76 -6.56
C VAL A 122 -7.54 5.91 -5.32
N VAL A 123 -6.47 5.42 -4.72
CA VAL A 123 -6.51 4.69 -3.45
C VAL A 123 -5.64 5.43 -2.45
N GLU A 124 -6.18 5.64 -1.27
CA GLU A 124 -5.51 6.28 -0.15
C GLU A 124 -5.52 5.33 1.05
N LEU A 125 -4.38 5.24 1.72
CA LEU A 125 -4.17 4.34 2.83
C LEU A 125 -3.51 5.10 3.97
N TYR A 126 -4.15 5.09 5.14
CA TYR A 126 -3.64 5.68 6.36
C TYR A 126 -3.28 4.58 7.35
N THR A 127 -2.12 4.70 7.99
CA THR A 127 -1.71 3.76 9.02
C THR A 127 -1.90 4.31 10.43
N ASP A 128 -2.09 3.44 11.41
CA ASP A 128 -2.05 3.81 12.81
C ASP A 128 -0.61 4.15 13.26
N THR A 129 -0.52 4.84 14.38
CA THR A 129 0.74 5.13 15.06
C THR A 129 1.17 3.90 15.84
N THR A 130 2.31 3.31 15.47
CA THR A 130 2.85 2.11 16.14
C THR A 130 4.29 2.29 16.55
N PHE A 131 4.72 1.44 17.48
CA PHE A 131 6.09 1.40 17.92
C PHE A 131 7.06 1.20 16.75
N SER A 132 8.12 2.00 16.75
CA SER A 132 9.23 1.94 15.83
C SER A 132 10.54 1.90 16.59
N TRP A 133 11.52 1.22 16.03
CA TRP A 133 12.86 1.21 16.59
C TRP A 133 13.90 1.33 15.48
N SER A 134 15.05 1.89 15.83
CA SER A 134 16.22 1.85 14.97
C SER A 134 17.47 1.54 15.79
N VAL A 135 18.45 0.95 15.12
CA VAL A 135 19.79 0.76 15.65
C VAL A 135 20.78 1.27 14.62
N GLY A 136 21.82 1.93 15.08
CA GLY A 136 22.85 2.46 14.21
C GLY A 136 24.17 2.60 14.91
N ALA A 137 25.18 2.85 14.09
CA ALA A 137 26.51 3.17 14.53
C ALA A 137 27.04 4.33 13.71
N ARG A 138 27.78 5.22 14.36
CA ARG A 138 28.56 6.25 13.68
C ARG A 138 29.95 6.30 14.25
N GLY A 139 30.93 6.65 13.42
CA GLY A 139 32.30 6.78 13.90
C GLY A 139 33.13 7.69 13.03
N ALA A 140 34.18 8.25 13.63
CA ALA A 140 35.21 8.97 12.91
C ALA A 140 36.14 7.96 12.21
N LEU A 141 36.14 8.00 10.87
CA LEU A 141 37.04 7.19 10.05
C LEU A 141 38.43 7.80 9.97
N TRP A 142 38.51 9.13 9.98
CA TRP A 142 39.76 9.85 9.87
C TRP A 142 39.67 11.20 10.57
N GLU A 143 40.77 11.57 11.23
CA GLU A 143 40.95 12.88 11.82
C GLU A 143 42.34 13.40 11.45
N CYS A 144 42.42 14.63 10.96
CA CYS A 144 43.68 15.35 10.78
C CYS A 144 43.51 16.80 11.19
N GLY A 145 44.17 17.19 12.27
CA GLY A 145 44.07 18.54 12.83
C GLY A 145 42.62 18.90 13.17
N CYS A 146 42.06 19.85 12.44
CA CYS A 146 40.69 20.34 12.63
C CYS A 146 39.65 19.63 11.77
N ALA A 147 40.05 18.71 10.87
CA ALA A 147 39.16 17.99 9.96
C ALA A 147 38.81 16.59 10.50
N THR A 148 37.54 16.23 10.44
CA THR A 148 37.04 14.90 10.82
C THR A 148 36.13 14.35 9.73
N LEU A 149 36.46 13.17 9.21
CA LEU A 149 35.61 12.39 8.32
C LEU A 149 34.92 11.30 9.15
N GLY A 150 33.60 11.29 9.14
CA GLY A 150 32.77 10.29 9.80
C GLY A 150 31.94 9.49 8.81
N ALA A 151 31.55 8.29 9.23
CA ALA A 151 30.54 7.49 8.57
C ALA A 151 29.48 7.07 9.57
N GLU A 152 28.27 6.83 9.07
CA GLU A 152 27.14 6.35 9.85
C GLU A 152 26.37 5.29 9.10
N PHE A 153 25.72 4.44 9.88
CA PHE A 153 24.88 3.37 9.43
C PHE A 153 23.70 3.27 10.37
N GLN A 154 22.49 3.16 9.82
CA GLN A 154 21.28 2.99 10.61
C GLN A 154 20.34 2.01 9.92
N TYR A 155 19.71 1.17 10.73
CA TYR A 155 18.59 0.32 10.36
C TYR A 155 17.37 0.69 11.18
N ALA A 156 16.25 0.97 10.52
CA ALA A 156 14.97 1.25 11.16
C ALA A 156 13.90 0.24 10.75
N GLN A 157 13.04 -0.11 11.69
CA GLN A 157 11.91 -1.00 11.46
C GLN A 157 10.67 -0.57 12.23
N SER A 158 9.51 -0.74 11.60
CA SER A 158 8.21 -0.66 12.27
C SER A 158 7.17 -1.52 11.55
N LYS A 159 6.03 -1.76 12.20
CA LYS A 159 4.92 -2.55 11.65
C LYS A 159 3.56 -1.89 11.96
N PRO A 160 3.27 -0.72 11.37
CA PRO A 160 1.97 -0.11 11.54
C PRO A 160 0.85 -0.91 10.87
N ARG A 161 -0.34 -0.83 11.45
CA ARG A 161 -1.59 -1.38 10.92
C ARG A 161 -2.26 -0.34 10.06
N VAL A 162 -3.01 -0.78 9.07
CA VAL A 162 -3.85 0.12 8.29
C VAL A 162 -5.05 0.53 9.15
N GLN A 163 -5.21 1.83 9.32
CA GLN A 163 -6.29 2.44 10.06
C GLN A 163 -7.48 2.76 9.14
N GLU A 164 -7.20 3.24 7.93
CA GLU A 164 -8.23 3.63 6.97
C GLU A 164 -7.75 3.33 5.55
N LEU A 165 -8.64 2.75 4.76
CA LEU A 165 -8.45 2.50 3.34
C LEU A 165 -9.59 3.15 2.58
N ASN A 166 -9.26 4.12 1.74
CA ASN A 166 -10.20 4.83 0.88
C ASN A 166 -9.95 4.44 -0.56
N VAL A 167 -11.00 4.03 -1.25
CA VAL A 167 -10.96 3.70 -2.67
C VAL A 167 -11.97 4.58 -3.38
N LEU A 168 -11.48 5.36 -4.35
CA LEU A 168 -12.29 6.19 -5.22
C LEU A 168 -11.98 5.79 -6.66
N SER A 169 -12.91 5.12 -7.32
CA SER A 169 -12.77 4.72 -8.72
C SER A 169 -14.05 5.04 -9.49
N ASN A 170 -13.98 4.96 -10.81
CA ASN A 170 -15.15 5.07 -11.66
C ASN A 170 -16.23 4.00 -11.40
N VAL A 171 -15.86 2.86 -10.79
CA VAL A 171 -16.78 1.72 -10.59
C VAL A 171 -17.25 1.56 -9.15
N ALA A 172 -16.47 2.03 -8.17
CA ALA A 172 -16.74 1.87 -6.75
C ALA A 172 -16.11 3.01 -5.94
N GLN A 173 -16.82 3.45 -4.91
CA GLN A 173 -16.34 4.37 -3.89
C GLN A 173 -16.66 3.81 -2.51
N PHE A 174 -15.64 3.53 -1.70
CA PHE A 174 -15.83 3.04 -0.34
C PHE A 174 -14.65 3.39 0.58
N THR A 175 -14.96 3.41 1.87
CA THR A 175 -14.00 3.58 2.96
C THR A 175 -14.10 2.40 3.91
N VAL A 176 -12.95 1.80 4.24
CA VAL A 176 -12.87 0.72 5.22
C VAL A 176 -12.04 1.19 6.41
N HIS A 177 -12.65 1.20 7.58
CA HIS A 177 -11.96 1.47 8.83
C HIS A 177 -11.37 0.17 9.38
N LYS A 178 -10.08 0.20 9.73
CA LYS A 178 -9.30 -0.94 10.23
C LYS A 178 -9.48 -2.17 9.34
N PRO A 179 -9.15 -2.06 8.04
CA PRO A 179 -9.44 -3.12 7.09
C PRO A 179 -8.76 -4.42 7.51
N LYS A 180 -9.54 -5.50 7.38
CA LYS A 180 -9.04 -6.85 7.45
C LYS A 180 -9.05 -7.45 6.06
N GLY A 181 -8.06 -8.27 5.77
CA GLY A 181 -7.93 -8.94 4.49
C GLY A 181 -7.39 -10.35 4.63
N TYR A 182 -7.45 -11.08 3.52
CA TYR A 182 -6.98 -12.43 3.42
C TYR A 182 -5.50 -12.43 3.07
N VAL A 183 -4.68 -13.00 3.93
CA VAL A 183 -3.22 -13.11 3.71
C VAL A 183 -2.92 -14.42 2.98
N ASN A 184 -2.14 -14.36 1.90
CA ASN A 184 -1.74 -15.53 1.10
C ASN A 184 -2.90 -16.42 0.63
N GLN A 185 -4.07 -15.83 0.39
CA GLN A 185 -5.23 -16.52 -0.16
C GLN A 185 -5.23 -16.38 -1.68
N GLU A 186 -5.34 -17.49 -2.41
CA GLU A 186 -5.56 -17.44 -3.84
C GLU A 186 -6.99 -16.97 -4.15
N LEU A 187 -7.13 -16.23 -5.25
CA LEU A 187 -8.43 -15.87 -5.80
C LEU A 187 -9.17 -17.13 -6.31
N PRO A 188 -10.50 -17.17 -6.21
CA PRO A 188 -11.37 -16.12 -5.67
C PRO A 188 -11.45 -16.12 -4.14
N LEU A 189 -11.75 -14.96 -3.57
CA LEU A 189 -12.05 -14.85 -2.14
C LEU A 189 -13.39 -15.53 -1.80
N PRO A 190 -13.57 -16.00 -0.55
CA PRO A 190 -14.85 -16.54 -0.10
C PRO A 190 -16.01 -15.56 -0.32
N ILE A 191 -17.23 -16.06 -0.52
CA ILE A 191 -18.40 -15.20 -0.76
C ILE A 191 -18.73 -14.30 0.46
N SER A 192 -18.29 -14.69 1.66
CA SER A 192 -18.42 -13.89 2.89
C SER A 192 -17.45 -12.71 2.95
N ALA A 193 -16.43 -12.66 2.09
CA ALA A 193 -15.44 -11.60 2.11
C ALA A 193 -16.10 -10.22 1.96
N GLY A 194 -15.72 -9.29 2.84
CA GLY A 194 -16.28 -7.93 2.90
C GLY A 194 -17.56 -7.81 3.72
N THR A 195 -18.12 -8.91 4.25
CA THR A 195 -19.28 -8.87 5.15
C THR A 195 -18.86 -8.69 6.60
N ALA A 196 -19.72 -8.04 7.41
CA ALA A 196 -19.44 -7.82 8.84
C ALA A 196 -19.35 -9.13 9.66
N THR A 197 -19.90 -10.23 9.14
CA THR A 197 -19.92 -11.56 9.79
C THR A 197 -18.75 -12.45 9.38
N ASP A 198 -17.87 -11.99 8.49
CA ASP A 198 -16.75 -12.79 8.01
C ASP A 198 -15.77 -13.10 9.15
N SER A 199 -15.73 -14.39 9.52
CA SER A 199 -14.92 -14.90 10.65
C SER A 199 -13.86 -15.89 10.18
N ASN A 200 -13.47 -15.82 8.90
CA ASN A 200 -12.47 -16.71 8.34
C ASN A 200 -11.12 -16.61 9.09
N GLU A 201 -10.48 -17.74 9.39
CA GLU A 201 -9.20 -17.78 10.14
C GLU A 201 -8.05 -17.07 9.41
N LYS A 202 -8.14 -16.98 8.07
CA LYS A 202 -7.18 -16.28 7.20
C LYS A 202 -7.37 -14.76 7.19
N LEU A 203 -8.45 -14.26 7.78
CA LEU A 203 -8.74 -12.83 7.89
C LEU A 203 -7.83 -12.20 8.95
N LYS A 204 -6.89 -11.35 8.53
CA LYS A 204 -5.94 -10.64 9.40
C LYS A 204 -6.08 -9.13 9.22
N ASN A 205 -5.68 -8.37 10.24
CA ASN A 205 -5.57 -6.92 10.11
C ASN A 205 -4.53 -6.60 9.03
N ALA A 206 -4.84 -5.65 8.16
CA ALA A 206 -3.86 -5.16 7.20
C ALA A 206 -2.72 -4.45 7.94
N THR A 207 -1.48 -4.84 7.64
CA THR A 207 -0.27 -4.26 8.24
C THR A 207 0.75 -3.97 7.16
N ILE A 208 1.60 -2.97 7.41
CA ILE A 208 2.72 -2.61 6.55
C ILE A 208 4.00 -2.84 7.32
N ASN A 209 4.85 -3.76 6.86
CA ASN A 209 6.19 -3.98 7.38
C ASN A 209 7.11 -2.93 6.76
N TYR A 210 7.63 -2.03 7.59
CA TYR A 210 8.57 -1.00 7.20
C TYR A 210 10.00 -1.40 7.53
N HIS A 211 10.89 -1.26 6.55
CA HIS A 211 12.33 -1.47 6.71
C HIS A 211 13.10 -0.35 6.02
N GLU A 212 14.06 0.26 6.70
CA GLU A 212 14.92 1.28 6.10
C GLU A 212 16.37 1.06 6.50
N TRP A 213 17.25 1.06 5.50
CA TRP A 213 18.69 1.11 5.70
C TRP A 213 19.21 2.48 5.25
N GLN A 214 19.96 3.13 6.12
CA GLN A 214 20.61 4.41 5.86
C GLN A 214 22.11 4.26 6.03
N VAL A 215 22.88 4.80 5.08
CA VAL A 215 24.34 4.85 5.12
C VAL A 215 24.76 6.27 4.78
N GLY A 216 25.58 6.87 5.63
CA GLY A 216 26.02 8.24 5.46
C GLY A 216 27.53 8.38 5.62
N ALA A 217 28.07 9.41 4.98
CA ALA A 217 29.42 9.90 5.23
C ALA A 217 29.38 11.42 5.35
N ALA A 218 30.10 11.96 6.32
CA ALA A 218 30.14 13.39 6.58
C ALA A 218 31.57 13.87 6.87
N LEU A 219 31.92 15.02 6.31
CA LEU A 219 33.16 15.74 6.59
C LEU A 219 32.83 16.98 7.42
N SER A 220 33.55 17.17 8.51
CA SER A 220 33.43 18.37 9.35
C SER A 220 34.78 19.02 9.56
N TYR A 221 34.78 20.34 9.78
CA TYR A 221 36.00 21.11 10.05
C TYR A 221 35.76 22.07 11.22
N ARG A 222 36.65 22.08 12.22
CA ARG A 222 36.54 22.95 13.39
C ARG A 222 37.16 24.33 13.12
N LEU A 223 36.34 25.38 13.12
CA LEU A 223 36.70 26.79 13.01
C LEU A 223 36.48 27.51 14.34
N ASN A 224 37.42 27.36 15.28
CA ASN A 224 37.37 27.98 16.61
C ASN A 224 36.08 27.65 17.40
N MET A 225 35.01 28.46 17.29
CA MET A 225 33.68 28.21 17.89
C MET A 225 32.67 27.52 16.96
N LEU A 226 32.90 27.48 15.65
CA LEU A 226 31.98 26.94 14.66
C LEU A 226 32.49 25.61 14.10
N ILE A 227 31.62 24.62 13.90
CA ILE A 227 31.96 23.36 13.24
C ILE A 227 31.01 23.18 12.05
N PRO A 228 31.32 23.73 10.86
CA PRO A 228 30.61 23.35 9.64
C PRO A 228 30.78 21.86 9.37
N TYR A 229 29.72 21.24 8.85
CA TYR A 229 29.74 19.87 8.35
C TYR A 229 29.00 19.79 7.01
N ILE A 230 29.45 18.89 6.16
CA ILE A 230 28.79 18.48 4.93
C ILE A 230 28.68 16.97 4.94
N GLY A 231 27.52 16.43 4.55
CA GLY A 231 27.30 14.99 4.53
C GLY A 231 26.48 14.55 3.33
N VAL A 232 26.70 13.31 2.93
CA VAL A 232 25.88 12.60 1.95
C VAL A 232 25.31 11.39 2.67
N GLN A 233 23.99 11.21 2.57
CA GLN A 233 23.28 10.05 3.07
C GLN A 233 22.59 9.35 1.91
N TRP A 234 22.68 8.04 1.90
CA TRP A 234 21.89 7.17 1.04
C TRP A 234 20.94 6.35 1.90
N SER A 235 19.66 6.34 1.53
CA SER A 235 18.64 5.54 2.19
C SER A 235 17.94 4.63 1.21
N ARG A 236 17.59 3.43 1.67
CA ARG A 236 16.66 2.52 0.99
C ARG A 236 15.59 2.07 1.95
N ALA A 237 14.35 2.49 1.66
CA ALA A 237 13.15 2.06 2.35
C ALA A 237 12.38 0.99 1.58
N SER A 238 11.76 0.06 2.29
CA SER A 238 10.86 -0.97 1.79
C SER A 238 9.59 -1.02 2.63
N PHE A 239 8.45 -1.19 1.95
CA PHE A 239 7.13 -1.32 2.55
C PHE A 239 6.50 -2.61 2.03
N ASP A 240 6.21 -3.55 2.93
CA ASP A 240 5.65 -4.86 2.57
C ASP A 240 4.30 -5.08 3.25
N ALA A 241 3.28 -5.46 2.47
CA ALA A 241 1.91 -5.69 2.93
C ALA A 241 1.48 -7.17 2.89
N ASP A 242 2.43 -8.12 2.92
CA ASP A 242 2.20 -9.57 3.06
C ASP A 242 1.22 -10.15 2.01
N THR A 243 1.15 -9.57 0.81
CA THR A 243 0.18 -9.92 -0.27
C THR A 243 -1.27 -10.03 0.24
N ILE A 244 -1.67 -9.07 1.08
CA ILE A 244 -3.03 -9.06 1.63
C ILE A 244 -4.08 -8.68 0.57
N GLN A 245 -5.18 -9.42 0.53
CA GLN A 245 -6.33 -9.14 -0.32
C GLN A 245 -7.50 -8.61 0.52
N ILE A 246 -7.94 -7.39 0.25
CA ILE A 246 -9.03 -6.73 0.98
C ILE A 246 -10.24 -6.68 0.05
N ALA A 247 -11.37 -7.22 0.51
CA ALA A 247 -12.62 -7.17 -0.22
C ALA A 247 -13.37 -5.87 0.06
N GLU A 248 -14.12 -5.39 -0.94
CA GLU A 248 -15.06 -4.29 -0.79
C GLU A 248 -16.12 -4.62 0.29
N PRO A 249 -16.46 -3.67 1.19
CA PRO A 249 -17.52 -3.88 2.16
C PRO A 249 -18.87 -4.17 1.48
N LYS A 250 -19.57 -5.20 1.96
CA LYS A 250 -20.90 -5.55 1.45
C LYS A 250 -21.80 -6.13 2.54
N LEU A 251 -23.11 -6.13 2.27
CA LEU A 251 -24.10 -6.73 3.16
C LEU A 251 -24.00 -8.27 3.12
N ALA A 252 -24.28 -8.91 4.25
CA ALA A 252 -24.28 -10.38 4.37
C ALA A 252 -25.37 -11.04 3.51
N SER A 253 -26.50 -10.36 3.36
CA SER A 253 -27.59 -10.74 2.47
C SER A 253 -27.95 -9.55 1.57
N PRO A 254 -28.20 -9.78 0.26
CA PRO A 254 -28.72 -8.74 -0.61
C PRO A 254 -30.08 -8.25 -0.08
N ILE A 255 -30.15 -6.96 0.27
CA ILE A 255 -31.42 -6.31 0.67
C ILE A 255 -32.02 -5.59 -0.54
N PHE A 256 -31.17 -4.98 -1.35
CA PHE A 256 -31.57 -4.30 -2.57
C PHE A 256 -30.85 -4.94 -3.76
N ASN A 257 -31.62 -5.44 -4.73
CA ASN A 257 -31.12 -5.95 -6.01
C ASN A 257 -30.81 -4.78 -6.96
N LEU A 258 -30.00 -3.82 -6.48
CA LEU A 258 -29.60 -2.67 -7.28
C LEU A 258 -28.54 -3.11 -8.28
N THR A 259 -28.81 -2.92 -9.56
CA THR A 259 -27.78 -2.88 -10.58
C THR A 259 -27.09 -1.52 -10.47
N THR A 260 -25.84 -1.48 -10.00
CA THR A 260 -25.08 -0.23 -9.90
C THR A 260 -25.00 0.42 -11.28
N TRP A 261 -25.61 1.59 -11.40
CA TRP A 261 -25.71 2.37 -12.63
C TRP A 261 -24.36 3.04 -12.92
N ASN A 262 -23.42 2.30 -13.51
CA ASN A 262 -22.37 2.91 -14.30
C ASN A 262 -22.73 2.68 -15.77
N PRO A 263 -23.07 3.72 -16.56
CA PRO A 263 -23.50 3.58 -17.95
C PRO A 263 -22.45 2.91 -18.85
N THR A 264 -21.20 2.76 -18.39
CA THR A 264 -20.13 2.02 -19.09
C THR A 264 -20.00 0.54 -18.68
N LEU A 265 -20.68 0.09 -17.62
CA LEU A 265 -20.63 -1.27 -17.08
C LEU A 265 -21.93 -2.05 -17.26
N LEU A 266 -22.91 -1.49 -17.97
CA LEU A 266 -24.08 -2.25 -18.38
C LEU A 266 -23.61 -3.42 -19.25
N GLY A 267 -23.62 -4.62 -18.67
CA GLY A 267 -23.84 -5.83 -19.44
C GLY A 267 -25.14 -5.68 -20.22
N GLN A 268 -25.22 -6.31 -21.40
CA GLN A 268 -26.33 -6.22 -22.34
C GLN A 268 -27.70 -6.14 -21.64
N ALA A 269 -28.30 -4.95 -21.60
CA ALA A 269 -29.68 -4.79 -21.15
C ALA A 269 -30.58 -5.20 -22.33
N THR A 270 -31.26 -6.35 -22.22
CA THR A 270 -32.22 -6.81 -23.24
C THR A 270 -33.55 -6.07 -23.18
N SER A 271 -33.81 -5.32 -22.12
CA SER A 271 -34.89 -4.34 -22.03
C SER A 271 -34.45 -3.14 -21.21
N VAL A 272 -34.75 -1.96 -21.74
CA VAL A 272 -34.53 -0.67 -21.09
C VAL A 272 -35.91 -0.20 -20.62
N ASP A 273 -36.04 0.13 -19.34
CA ASP A 273 -37.33 0.56 -18.75
C ASP A 273 -37.80 1.86 -19.40
N GLY A 274 -38.92 1.79 -20.14
CA GLY A 274 -39.51 2.94 -20.84
C GLY A 274 -40.43 3.81 -19.96
N VAL A 275 -40.65 3.43 -18.70
CA VAL A 275 -41.57 4.14 -17.77
C VAL A 275 -40.80 5.11 -16.90
N ASN A 276 -39.60 4.73 -16.45
CA ASN A 276 -38.69 5.63 -15.79
C ASN A 276 -38.03 6.53 -16.85
N LYS A 277 -38.52 7.77 -16.97
CA LYS A 277 -37.85 8.81 -17.76
C LYS A 277 -36.42 8.90 -17.24
N PHE A 278 -35.43 8.55 -18.07
CA PHE A 278 -34.01 8.67 -17.78
C PHE A 278 -33.65 10.15 -17.55
N ALA A 279 -33.95 10.65 -16.36
CA ALA A 279 -33.45 11.92 -15.87
C ALA A 279 -32.07 11.67 -15.25
N ASP A 280 -31.14 11.24 -16.09
CA ASP A 280 -29.72 11.55 -15.90
C ASP A 280 -29.00 11.34 -17.23
N ALA A 281 -29.16 12.33 -18.11
CA ALA A 281 -28.22 12.53 -19.20
C ALA A 281 -26.95 13.12 -18.57
N LEU A 282 -26.02 12.27 -18.15
CA LEU A 282 -24.65 12.71 -17.92
C LEU A 282 -23.90 12.60 -19.26
N GLN A 283 -23.55 13.75 -19.83
CA GLN A 283 -22.46 13.85 -20.80
C GLN A 283 -21.12 13.49 -20.14
#